data_AF-A0A6D2KG30-F1
#
_entry.id   AF-A0A6D2KG30-F1
#
_cell.length_a   1.000
_cell.length_b   1.000
_cell.length_c   1.000
_cell.angle_alpha   90.00
_cell.angle_beta   90.00
_cell.angle_gamma   90.00
#
_symmetry.space_group_name_H-M   'P 1'
#
loop_
_entity.id
_entity.type
_entity.pdbx_description
1 polymer ?
#
loop_
_entity_poly.entity_id
_entity_poly.type
_entity_poly.pdbx_seq_one_letter_code
_entity_poly.pdbx_strand_id
1 'polypeptide(L)'
;MNPEQNRRQCAVCEESEPSFIHTVSNSGVFRRLCTDCLLREHREIFCPVCVDLFNGCLPPDDGITCVNCPSIAHRSCSPPPSSFAASSSSVTSFTCPTCSDPNFSFFPKSHVPSSGNGTDGSGTLLDEKSAKALVAASKIAVVSMTDAAAMLKEEAVKKILDAKMAKMRAKDALGNLQDIVLRQKDSENSNPNKRKNSDR
;
A
#
# COMPACT_ATOMS: atom_id res chain seq x y z
N MET A 1 -23.05 -12.41 5.80
CA MET A 1 -22.47 -11.98 4.52
C MET A 1 -21.22 -12.82 4.27
N ASN A 2 -21.11 -13.43 3.08
CA ASN A 2 -20.01 -14.37 2.78
C ASN A 2 -18.71 -13.57 2.49
N PRO A 3 -17.62 -13.75 3.26
CA PRO A 3 -16.37 -13.00 3.08
C PRO A 3 -15.68 -13.26 1.72
N GLU A 4 -16.09 -14.32 1.01
CA GLU A 4 -15.56 -14.68 -0.30
C GLU A 4 -16.10 -13.79 -1.43
N GLN A 5 -17.33 -13.26 -1.31
CA GLN A 5 -17.97 -12.44 -2.36
C GLN A 5 -17.37 -11.03 -2.49
N ASN A 6 -16.71 -10.53 -1.44
CA ASN A 6 -16.06 -9.21 -1.45
C ASN A 6 -14.59 -9.27 -1.93
N ARG A 7 -14.13 -10.43 -2.46
CA ARG A 7 -12.72 -10.59 -2.85
C ARG A 7 -12.38 -9.88 -4.17
N ARG A 8 -13.37 -9.48 -4.97
CA ARG A 8 -13.16 -8.83 -6.26
C ARG A 8 -13.85 -7.47 -6.34
N GLN A 9 -14.04 -6.78 -5.22
CA GLN A 9 -14.60 -5.44 -5.22
C GLN A 9 -13.49 -4.41 -5.02
N CYS A 10 -13.53 -3.33 -5.79
CA CYS A 10 -12.65 -2.19 -5.53
C CYS A 10 -13.09 -1.48 -4.24
N ALA A 11 -12.16 -1.22 -3.33
CA ALA A 11 -12.42 -0.55 -2.06
C ALA A 11 -12.81 0.94 -2.18
N VAL A 12 -12.68 1.55 -3.36
CA VAL A 12 -12.96 2.98 -3.58
C VAL A 12 -14.22 3.19 -4.42
N CYS A 13 -14.28 2.60 -5.62
CA CYS A 13 -15.43 2.78 -6.50
C CYS A 13 -16.50 1.69 -6.36
N GLU A 14 -16.29 0.72 -5.47
CA GLU A 14 -17.20 -0.40 -5.22
C GLU A 14 -17.55 -1.25 -6.45
N GLU A 15 -16.77 -1.13 -7.54
CA GLU A 15 -16.96 -1.92 -8.75
C GLU A 15 -16.73 -3.40 -8.44
N SER A 16 -17.76 -4.20 -8.68
CA SER A 16 -17.74 -5.65 -8.57
C SER A 16 -17.10 -6.26 -9.82
N GLU A 17 -16.14 -7.16 -9.60
CA GLU A 17 -15.45 -7.91 -10.66
C GLU A 17 -14.77 -7.03 -11.74
N PRO A 18 -13.93 -6.04 -11.35
CA PRO A 18 -13.13 -5.30 -12.32
C PRO A 18 -12.17 -6.25 -13.03
N SER A 19 -11.84 -5.98 -14.30
CA SER A 19 -10.95 -6.83 -15.10
C SER A 19 -9.61 -7.09 -14.42
N PHE A 20 -9.10 -6.08 -13.70
CA PHE A 20 -7.87 -6.18 -12.92
C PHE A 20 -8.05 -5.52 -11.56
N ILE A 21 -7.57 -6.21 -10.53
CA ILE A 21 -7.58 -5.73 -9.15
C ILE A 21 -6.18 -5.84 -8.56
N HIS A 22 -5.72 -4.75 -7.97
CA HIS A 22 -4.39 -4.60 -7.39
C HIS A 22 -4.50 -4.62 -5.88
N THR A 23 -3.64 -5.38 -5.21
CA THR A 23 -3.54 -5.35 -3.75
C THR A 23 -2.40 -4.40 -3.37
N VAL A 24 -2.70 -3.42 -2.54
CA VAL A 24 -1.75 -2.43 -2.03
C VAL A 24 -1.82 -2.35 -0.52
N SER A 25 -0.76 -1.88 0.11
CA SER A 25 -0.71 -1.58 1.52
C SER A 25 -0.62 -0.07 1.72
N ASN A 26 -1.56 0.48 2.48
CA ASN A 26 -1.50 1.86 2.94
C ASN A 26 -1.55 1.85 4.47
N SER A 27 -0.49 2.37 5.11
CA SER A 27 -0.38 2.45 6.57
C SER A 27 -0.58 1.09 7.28
N GLY A 28 -0.11 0.01 6.66
CA GLY A 28 -0.23 -1.35 7.18
C GLY A 28 -1.59 -2.03 6.93
N VAL A 29 -2.53 -1.34 6.29
CA VAL A 29 -3.83 -1.91 5.91
C VAL A 29 -3.81 -2.30 4.43
N PHE A 30 -4.10 -3.56 4.14
CA PHE A 30 -4.24 -4.03 2.76
C PHE A 30 -5.58 -3.57 2.17
N ARG A 31 -5.51 -2.97 0.99
CA ARG A 31 -6.66 -2.53 0.20
C ARG A 31 -6.60 -3.12 -1.19
N ARG A 32 -7.76 -3.28 -1.81
CA ARG A 32 -7.90 -3.78 -3.19
C ARG A 32 -8.46 -2.68 -4.07
N LEU A 33 -7.73 -2.29 -5.10
CA LEU A 33 -8.08 -1.17 -5.97
C LEU A 33 -8.13 -1.65 -7.41
N CYS A 34 -9.12 -1.21 -8.19
CA CYS A 34 -9.06 -1.37 -9.63
C CYS A 34 -7.94 -0.47 -10.21
N THR A 35 -7.53 -0.75 -11.45
CA THR A 35 -6.47 0.02 -12.13
C THR A 35 -6.70 1.53 -12.09
N ASP A 36 -7.93 2.00 -12.38
CA ASP A 36 -8.26 3.42 -12.40
C ASP A 36 -8.17 4.06 -10.99
N CYS A 37 -8.73 3.40 -9.98
CA CYS A 37 -8.67 3.91 -8.59
C CYS A 37 -7.24 3.95 -8.06
N LEU A 38 -6.43 2.93 -8.36
CA LEU A 38 -5.03 2.92 -7.94
C LEU A 38 -4.25 4.08 -8.55
N LEU A 39 -4.42 4.33 -9.85
CA LEU A 39 -3.78 5.47 -10.53
C LEU A 39 -4.30 6.81 -10.01
N ARG A 40 -5.57 6.91 -9.60
CA ARG A 40 -6.11 8.13 -8.98
C ARG A 40 -5.61 8.39 -7.57
N GLU A 41 -5.23 7.36 -6.82
CA GLU A 41 -4.68 7.50 -5.46
C GLU A 41 -3.21 7.91 -5.50
N HIS A 42 -2.49 7.59 -6.58
CA HIS A 42 -1.05 7.81 -6.72
C HIS A 42 -0.69 8.75 -7.87
N ARG A 43 -1.34 9.92 -7.94
CA ARG A 43 -1.23 10.86 -9.07
C ARG A 43 0.12 11.57 -9.19
N GLU A 44 0.89 11.54 -8.11
CA GLU A 44 2.16 12.24 -7.95
C GLU A 44 3.36 11.43 -8.46
N ILE A 45 3.20 10.13 -8.74
CA ILE A 45 4.31 9.24 -9.13
C ILE A 45 4.31 8.82 -10.60
N PHE A 46 3.38 9.32 -11.41
CA PHE A 46 3.34 9.10 -12.87
C PHE A 46 2.79 10.30 -13.62
N CYS A 47 3.09 10.40 -14.92
CA CYS A 47 2.51 11.40 -15.79
C CYS A 47 1.09 11.00 -16.22
N PRO A 48 0.03 11.80 -15.94
CA PRO A 48 -1.35 11.43 -16.27
C PRO A 48 -1.67 11.48 -17.78
N VAL A 49 -0.72 11.91 -18.62
CA VAL A 49 -0.87 12.00 -20.07
C VAL A 49 -0.31 10.76 -20.76
N CYS A 50 0.97 10.41 -20.51
CA CYS A 50 1.62 9.24 -21.12
C CYS A 50 1.58 7.97 -20.24
N VAL A 51 1.22 8.12 -18.96
CA VAL A 51 1.09 7.04 -17.96
C VAL A 51 2.43 6.41 -17.55
N ASP A 52 3.55 7.05 -17.89
CA ASP A 52 4.87 6.63 -17.44
C ASP A 52 5.15 7.06 -15.99
N LEU A 53 5.77 6.16 -15.22
CA LEU A 53 6.18 6.42 -13.84
C LEU A 53 7.43 7.30 -13.79
N PHE A 54 7.50 8.16 -12.79
CA PHE A 54 8.72 8.87 -12.44
C PHE A 54 9.64 7.90 -11.68
N ASN A 55 10.78 7.52 -12.26
CA ASN A 55 11.70 6.50 -11.71
C ASN A 55 12.49 6.97 -10.47
N GLY A 56 11.81 7.47 -9.43
CA GLY A 56 12.43 7.91 -8.17
C GLY A 56 13.12 9.28 -8.23
N CYS A 57 13.33 9.84 -9.44
CA CYS A 57 13.44 11.28 -9.59
C CYS A 57 12.02 11.83 -9.50
N LEU A 58 11.70 12.60 -8.45
CA LEU A 58 10.65 13.64 -8.56
C LEU A 58 10.83 14.31 -9.92
N PRO A 59 9.74 14.70 -10.60
CA PRO A 59 9.83 15.23 -11.96
C PRO A 59 11.06 16.13 -12.00
N PRO A 60 12.11 15.77 -12.79
CA PRO A 60 13.24 16.67 -12.96
C PRO A 60 12.66 18.03 -13.33
N ASP A 61 13.41 19.13 -13.17
CA ASP A 61 12.95 20.53 -13.31
C ASP A 61 12.02 20.87 -14.53
N ASP A 62 11.80 19.92 -15.43
CA ASP A 62 10.79 19.75 -16.48
C ASP A 62 9.42 19.11 -16.09
N GLY A 63 9.01 19.11 -14.82
CA GLY A 63 7.64 18.71 -14.43
C GLY A 63 6.66 19.88 -14.40
N ILE A 64 5.41 19.67 -14.80
CA ILE A 64 4.33 20.67 -14.66
C ILE A 64 3.20 20.10 -13.80
N THR A 65 2.87 20.81 -12.72
CA THR A 65 1.81 20.44 -11.78
C THR A 65 0.43 20.89 -12.29
N CYS A 66 -0.58 20.08 -12.01
CA CYS A 66 -1.96 20.46 -12.29
C CYS A 66 -2.41 21.56 -11.32
N VAL A 67 -3.15 22.55 -11.82
CA VAL A 67 -3.71 23.62 -10.99
C VAL A 67 -4.79 23.17 -10.00
N ASN A 68 -5.40 22.00 -10.22
CA ASN A 68 -6.57 21.52 -9.47
C ASN A 68 -6.29 20.30 -8.59
N CYS A 69 -5.13 19.65 -8.72
CA CYS A 69 -4.80 18.44 -7.96
C CYS A 69 -3.28 18.19 -7.96
N PRO A 70 -2.75 17.27 -7.11
CA PRO A 70 -1.32 17.01 -7.02
C PRO A 70 -0.72 16.22 -8.22
N SER A 71 -1.47 16.03 -9.31
CA SER A 71 -0.95 15.39 -10.52
C SER A 71 0.21 16.17 -11.12
N ILE A 72 1.23 15.45 -11.60
CA ILE A 72 2.38 16.05 -12.28
C ILE A 72 2.50 15.43 -13.67
N ALA A 73 2.73 16.24 -14.70
CA ALA A 73 2.99 15.76 -16.05
C ALA A 73 4.40 16.15 -16.51
N HIS A 74 4.96 15.38 -17.45
CA HIS A 74 6.16 15.83 -18.17
C HIS A 74 5.84 17.13 -18.92
N ARG A 75 6.78 18.08 -18.93
CA ARG A 75 6.66 19.33 -19.71
C ARG A 75 6.44 19.09 -21.19
N SER A 76 7.06 18.05 -21.76
CA SER A 76 6.83 17.60 -23.14
C SER A 76 5.44 17.01 -23.38
N CYS A 77 4.75 16.57 -22.33
CA CYS A 77 3.37 16.09 -22.39
C CYS A 77 2.34 17.22 -22.18
N SER A 78 2.78 18.45 -21.90
CA SER A 78 1.87 19.59 -21.90
C SER A 78 1.46 19.91 -23.34
N PRO A 79 0.15 20.17 -23.60
CA PRO A 79 -0.26 20.65 -24.90
C PRO A 79 0.50 21.94 -25.25
N PRO A 80 0.91 22.12 -26.51
CA PRO A 80 1.54 23.37 -26.94
C PRO A 80 0.60 24.54 -26.70
N PRO A 81 1.10 25.73 -26.34
CA PRO A 81 0.27 26.92 -26.26
C PRO A 81 -0.41 27.10 -27.61
N SER A 82 -1.74 27.18 -27.60
CA SER A 82 -2.51 27.40 -28.82
C SER A 82 -2.01 28.68 -29.49
N SER A 83 -1.75 28.59 -30.79
CA SER A 83 -1.07 29.59 -31.64
C SER A 83 -1.77 30.95 -31.78
N PHE A 84 -2.80 31.22 -30.96
CA PHE A 84 -3.60 32.44 -30.96
C PHE A 84 -3.28 33.38 -29.80
N ALA A 85 -2.47 32.97 -28.82
CA ALA A 85 -2.07 33.82 -27.70
C ALA A 85 -0.59 34.26 -27.82
N ALA A 86 -0.22 34.82 -28.97
CA ALA A 86 1.04 35.54 -29.12
C ALA A 86 0.88 36.96 -28.57
N SER A 87 0.80 37.12 -27.24
CA SER A 87 1.10 38.36 -26.51
C SER A 87 0.92 38.14 -25.01
N SER A 88 1.96 38.47 -24.25
CA SER A 88 2.02 38.55 -22.78
C SER A 88 2.41 37.25 -22.06
N SER A 89 3.49 37.37 -21.30
CA SER A 89 4.22 36.43 -20.43
C SER A 89 3.35 35.60 -19.45
N SER A 90 2.38 34.86 -19.96
CA SER A 90 1.41 34.11 -19.17
C SER A 90 1.96 32.70 -18.96
N VAL A 91 2.28 32.38 -17.71
CA VAL A 91 2.60 31.02 -17.27
C VAL A 91 1.48 30.09 -17.75
N THR A 92 1.76 29.16 -18.66
CA THR A 92 0.76 28.22 -19.16
C THR A 92 0.31 27.33 -18.00
N SER A 93 -0.89 27.57 -17.49
CA SER A 93 -1.50 26.74 -16.45
C SER A 93 -1.89 25.38 -17.01
N PHE A 94 -1.40 24.29 -16.41
CA PHE A 94 -1.73 22.93 -16.83
C PHE A 94 -2.92 22.37 -16.04
N THR A 95 -3.86 21.74 -16.74
CA THR A 95 -4.94 20.96 -16.13
C THR A 95 -4.83 19.52 -16.61
N CYS A 96 -4.70 18.57 -15.68
CA CYS A 96 -4.54 17.16 -16.02
C CYS A 96 -5.84 16.56 -16.57
N PRO A 97 -5.78 15.46 -17.35
CA PRO A 97 -6.97 14.85 -17.95
C PRO A 97 -8.08 14.51 -16.94
N THR A 98 -7.73 14.06 -15.73
CA THR A 98 -8.71 13.72 -14.68
C THR A 98 -9.42 14.95 -14.09
N CYS A 99 -8.83 16.14 -14.17
CA CYS A 99 -9.45 17.39 -13.75
C CYS A 99 -10.17 18.10 -14.89
N SER A 100 -9.73 17.91 -16.14
CA SER A 100 -10.35 18.49 -17.32
C SER A 100 -11.65 17.79 -17.73
N ASP A 101 -11.73 16.47 -17.51
CA ASP A 101 -12.92 15.67 -17.81
C ASP A 101 -13.30 14.81 -16.59
N PRO A 102 -14.47 15.05 -15.95
CA PRO A 102 -14.91 14.26 -14.80
C PRO A 102 -15.20 12.79 -15.15
N ASN A 103 -15.44 12.47 -16.42
CA ASN A 103 -15.67 11.11 -16.90
C ASN A 103 -14.39 10.42 -17.40
N PHE A 104 -13.25 11.11 -17.36
CA PHE A 104 -11.97 10.55 -17.78
C PHE A 104 -11.70 9.26 -16.99
N SER A 105 -11.23 8.21 -17.65
CA SER A 105 -10.73 6.99 -17.00
C SER A 105 -9.39 6.58 -17.62
N PHE A 106 -8.44 6.18 -16.77
CA PHE A 106 -7.18 5.59 -17.22
C PHE A 106 -7.37 4.18 -17.75
N PHE A 107 -8.38 3.47 -17.24
CA PHE A 107 -8.69 2.11 -17.60
C PHE A 107 -10.21 1.95 -17.68
N PRO A 108 -10.78 1.86 -18.90
CA PRO A 108 -12.22 1.70 -19.07
C PRO A 108 -12.74 0.53 -18.24
N LYS A 109 -13.85 0.75 -17.53
CA LYS A 109 -14.58 -0.34 -16.86
C LYS A 109 -14.97 -1.36 -17.92
N SER A 110 -14.83 -2.66 -17.63
CA SER A 110 -15.18 -3.71 -18.59
C SER A 110 -16.59 -3.48 -19.11
N HIS A 111 -16.71 -3.21 -20.40
CA HIS A 111 -18.01 -3.05 -21.03
C HIS A 111 -18.85 -4.32 -20.83
N VAL A 112 -20.09 -4.09 -20.41
CA VAL A 112 -21.26 -4.95 -20.62
C VAL A 112 -21.16 -5.59 -22.01
N PRO A 113 -21.43 -6.90 -22.17
CA PRO A 113 -21.52 -7.49 -23.50
C PRO A 113 -22.69 -6.82 -24.21
N SER A 114 -22.42 -5.93 -25.18
CA SER A 114 -23.45 -5.50 -26.11
C SER A 114 -23.92 -6.73 -26.86
N SER A 115 -25.11 -7.22 -26.53
CA SER A 115 -25.86 -8.13 -27.38
C SER A 115 -25.89 -7.56 -28.80
N GLY A 116 -25.29 -8.27 -29.74
CA GLY A 116 -25.27 -7.85 -31.14
C GLY A 116 -24.36 -8.70 -32.01
N ASN A 117 -24.79 -9.94 -32.25
CA ASN A 117 -24.40 -10.80 -33.39
C ASN A 117 -22.91 -11.09 -33.63
N GLY A 118 -22.58 -12.37 -33.43
CA GLY A 118 -21.91 -13.16 -34.46
C GLY A 118 -20.39 -13.08 -34.50
N THR A 119 -19.77 -14.26 -34.38
CA THR A 119 -18.47 -14.61 -34.97
C THR A 119 -17.31 -13.67 -34.68
N ASP A 120 -16.59 -13.95 -33.59
CA ASP A 120 -15.20 -14.44 -33.64
C ASP A 120 -14.55 -14.27 -32.26
N GLY A 121 -13.74 -15.24 -31.86
CA GLY A 121 -13.03 -15.29 -30.56
C GLY A 121 -11.94 -14.24 -30.41
N SER A 122 -12.21 -12.98 -30.77
CA SER A 122 -11.34 -11.84 -30.54
C SER A 122 -11.68 -11.25 -29.18
N GLY A 123 -11.04 -11.77 -28.13
CA GLY A 123 -11.04 -11.11 -26.83
C GLY A 123 -10.65 -9.65 -27.03
N THR A 124 -11.43 -8.72 -26.46
CA THR A 124 -11.23 -7.28 -26.58
C THR A 124 -9.75 -6.95 -26.37
N LEU A 125 -9.05 -6.64 -27.47
CA LEU A 125 -7.62 -6.33 -27.42
C LEU A 125 -7.47 -5.07 -26.56
N LEU A 126 -6.63 -5.16 -25.52
CA LEU A 126 -6.31 -4.01 -24.68
C LEU A 126 -5.63 -2.95 -25.54
N ASP A 127 -6.24 -1.76 -25.62
CA ASP A 127 -5.61 -0.61 -26.25
C ASP A 127 -4.28 -0.27 -25.57
N GLU A 128 -3.32 0.28 -26.32
CA GLU A 128 -1.97 0.60 -25.83
C GLU A 128 -2.02 1.47 -24.57
N LYS A 129 -2.94 2.44 -24.51
CA LYS A 129 -3.09 3.33 -23.36
C LYS A 129 -3.57 2.55 -22.12
N SER A 130 -4.53 1.65 -22.31
CA SER A 130 -5.05 0.78 -21.24
C SER A 130 -3.98 -0.21 -20.76
N ALA A 131 -3.16 -0.73 -21.67
CA ALA A 131 -2.03 -1.59 -21.34
C ALA A 131 -0.96 -0.84 -20.52
N LYS A 132 -0.61 0.40 -20.92
CA LYS A 132 0.30 1.27 -20.16
C LYS A 132 -0.24 1.58 -18.76
N ALA A 133 -1.53 1.90 -18.65
CA ALA A 133 -2.20 2.11 -17.36
C ALA A 133 -2.14 0.87 -16.46
N LEU A 134 -2.39 -0.32 -17.01
CA LEU A 134 -2.28 -1.57 -16.27
C LEU A 134 -0.85 -1.83 -15.79
N VAL A 135 0.16 -1.62 -16.65
CA VAL A 135 1.57 -1.78 -16.29
C VAL A 135 1.99 -0.79 -15.21
N ALA A 136 1.60 0.48 -15.32
CA ALA A 136 1.89 1.50 -14.32
C ALA A 136 1.27 1.14 -12.97
N ALA A 137 -0.03 0.83 -12.94
CA ALA A 137 -0.74 0.37 -11.75
C ALA A 137 -0.06 -0.85 -11.11
N SER A 138 0.33 -1.84 -11.92
CA SER A 138 1.00 -3.04 -11.43
C SER A 138 2.34 -2.73 -10.77
N LYS A 139 3.15 -1.85 -11.37
CA LYS A 139 4.43 -1.42 -10.79
C LYS A 139 4.24 -0.68 -9.47
N ILE A 140 3.25 0.21 -9.39
CA ILE A 140 2.89 0.91 -8.13
C ILE A 140 2.51 -0.11 -7.05
N ALA A 141 1.67 -1.10 -7.39
CA ALA A 141 1.26 -2.14 -6.46
C ALA A 141 2.44 -2.99 -5.96
N VAL A 142 3.38 -3.33 -6.86
CA VAL A 142 4.60 -4.05 -6.50
C VAL A 142 5.45 -3.26 -5.51
N VAL A 143 5.66 -1.97 -5.75
CA VAL A 143 6.41 -1.10 -4.82
C VAL A 143 5.71 -1.06 -3.46
N SER A 144 4.41 -0.73 -3.44
CA SER A 144 3.61 -0.68 -2.20
C SER A 144 3.69 -1.97 -1.37
N MET A 145 3.57 -3.13 -2.02
CA MET A 145 3.63 -4.41 -1.33
C MET A 145 5.04 -4.82 -0.92
N THR A 146 6.06 -4.41 -1.68
CA THR A 146 7.46 -4.63 -1.33
C THR A 146 7.83 -3.84 -0.09
N ASP A 147 7.42 -2.57 0.00
CA ASP A 147 7.63 -1.71 1.17
C ASP A 147 6.90 -2.28 2.39
N ALA A 148 5.65 -2.74 2.22
CA ALA A 148 4.92 -3.40 3.28
C ALA A 148 5.60 -4.68 3.78
N ALA A 149 6.13 -5.49 2.86
CA ALA A 149 6.86 -6.69 3.21
C ALA A 149 8.16 -6.37 3.96
N ALA A 150 8.85 -5.29 3.60
CA ALA A 150 10.04 -4.82 4.31
C ALA A 150 9.71 -4.40 5.75
N MET A 151 8.67 -3.58 5.94
CA MET A 151 8.21 -3.16 7.28
C MET A 151 7.78 -4.36 8.14
N LEU A 152 7.06 -5.33 7.57
CA LEU A 152 6.64 -6.54 8.31
C LEU A 152 7.84 -7.39 8.73
N LYS A 153 8.89 -7.49 7.91
CA LYS A 153 10.13 -8.19 8.26
C LYS A 153 10.85 -7.49 9.41
N GLU A 154 10.98 -6.16 9.35
CA GLU A 154 11.60 -5.38 10.41
C GLU A 154 10.87 -5.56 11.75
N GLU A 155 9.54 -5.44 11.73
CA GLU A 155 8.71 -5.62 12.93
C GLU A 155 8.77 -7.05 13.47
N ALA A 156 8.85 -8.06 12.60
CA ALA A 156 9.02 -9.45 13.02
C ALA A 156 10.37 -9.66 13.72
N VAL A 157 11.46 -9.10 13.18
CA VAL A 157 12.79 -9.16 13.80
C VAL A 157 12.78 -8.49 15.17
N LYS A 158 12.19 -7.30 15.28
CA LYS A 158 12.03 -6.58 16.55
C LYS A 158 11.31 -7.43 17.59
N LYS A 159 10.16 -8.01 17.24
CA LYS A 159 9.38 -8.89 18.14
C LYS A 159 10.16 -10.13 18.59
N ILE A 160 10.97 -10.72 17.72
CA ILE A 160 11.83 -11.87 18.09
C ILE A 160 12.86 -11.46 19.14
N LEU A 161 13.50 -10.30 18.98
CA LEU A 161 14.49 -9.79 19.92
C LEU A 161 13.85 -9.46 21.28
N ASP A 162 12.69 -8.80 21.27
CA ASP A 162 11.94 -8.46 22.47
C ASP A 162 11.50 -9.72 23.23
N ALA A 163 10.97 -10.73 22.52
CA ALA A 163 10.60 -12.00 23.11
C ALA A 163 11.80 -12.74 23.71
N LYS A 164 12.97 -12.68 23.05
CA LYS A 164 14.22 -13.28 23.56
C LYS A 164 14.67 -12.59 24.86
N MET A 165 14.64 -11.26 24.91
CA MET A 165 14.98 -10.50 26.12
C MET A 165 14.01 -10.78 27.26
N ALA A 166 12.70 -10.82 26.98
CA ALA A 166 11.69 -11.16 27.97
C ALA A 166 11.90 -12.58 28.53
N LYS A 167 12.23 -13.55 27.68
CA LYS A 167 12.55 -14.93 28.09
C LYS A 167 13.78 -14.98 28.99
N MET A 168 14.83 -14.22 28.68
CA MET A 168 16.04 -14.14 29.51
C MET A 168 15.70 -13.58 30.90
N ARG A 169 15.00 -12.45 30.97
CA ARG A 169 14.55 -11.85 32.24
C ARG A 169 13.68 -12.80 33.06
N ALA A 170 12.78 -13.53 32.42
CA ALA A 170 11.94 -14.53 33.10
C ALA A 170 12.77 -15.68 33.68
N LYS A 171 13.78 -16.16 32.95
CA LYS A 171 14.71 -17.18 33.45
C LYS A 171 15.53 -16.67 34.64
N ASP A 172 16.05 -15.45 34.57
CA ASP A 172 16.82 -14.85 35.66
C ASP A 172 15.96 -14.68 36.92
N ALA A 173 14.71 -14.22 36.76
CA ALA A 173 13.76 -14.12 37.87
C ALA A 173 13.44 -15.49 38.51
N LEU A 174 13.27 -16.55 37.70
CA LEU A 174 13.08 -17.91 38.20
C LEU A 174 14.32 -18.43 38.96
N GLY A 175 15.52 -18.14 38.46
CA GLY A 175 16.77 -18.47 39.16
C GLY A 175 16.86 -17.80 40.53
N ASN A 176 16.56 -16.50 40.59
CA ASN A 176 16.54 -15.74 41.85
C ASN A 176 15.48 -16.29 42.82
N LEU A 177 14.30 -16.67 42.34
CA LEU A 177 13.26 -17.27 43.18
C LEU A 177 13.72 -18.59 43.80
N GLN A 178 14.36 -19.46 43.02
CA GLN A 178 14.89 -20.74 43.52
C GLN A 178 15.94 -20.52 44.61
N ASP A 179 16.85 -19.57 44.43
CA ASP A 179 17.85 -19.21 45.43
C ASP A 179 17.22 -18.70 46.73
N ILE A 180 16.20 -17.83 46.66
CA ILE A 180 15.46 -17.36 47.84
C ILE A 180 14.80 -18.53 48.58
N VAL A 181 14.16 -19.45 47.87
CA VAL A 181 13.50 -20.64 48.47
C VAL A 181 14.50 -21.54 49.18
N LEU A 182 15.70 -21.74 48.60
CA LEU A 182 16.77 -22.52 49.25
C LEU A 182 17.23 -21.86 50.55
N ARG A 183 17.52 -20.55 50.51
CA ARG A 183 17.94 -19.79 51.70
C ARG A 183 16.87 -19.81 52.80
N GLN A 184 15.59 -19.71 52.44
CA GLN A 184 14.49 -19.82 53.40
C GLN A 184 14.44 -21.19 54.07
N LYS A 185 14.52 -22.28 53.30
CA LYS A 185 14.55 -23.64 53.87
C LYS A 185 15.73 -23.85 54.82
N ASP A 186 16.91 -23.36 54.44
CA ASP A 186 18.10 -23.46 55.30
C ASP A 186 17.91 -22.70 56.61
N SER A 187 17.31 -21.51 56.55
CA SER A 187 16.99 -20.71 57.74
C SER A 187 15.91 -21.33 58.64
N GLU A 188 14.92 -22.03 58.08
CA GLU A 188 13.91 -22.75 58.85
C GLU A 188 14.50 -23.98 59.57
N ASN A 189 15.40 -24.71 58.89
CA ASN A 189 16.00 -25.92 59.43
C ASN A 189 17.05 -25.64 60.52
N SER A 190 17.65 -24.45 60.49
CA SER A 190 18.62 -23.99 61.50
C SER A 190 17.97 -23.25 62.68
N ASN A 191 16.64 -23.09 62.72
CA ASN A 191 15.94 -22.40 63.81
C ASN A 191 15.65 -23.37 64.99
N PRO A 192 16.37 -23.25 66.14
CA PRO A 192 16.34 -24.24 67.22
C PRO A 192 15.03 -24.27 68.03
N ASN A 193 14.14 -23.29 67.84
CA ASN A 193 12.90 -23.15 68.64
C ASN A 193 11.78 -24.12 68.27
N LYS A 194 11.85 -24.85 67.13
CA LYS A 194 10.78 -25.77 66.71
C LYS A 194 10.87 -27.17 67.34
N ARG A 195 12.03 -27.56 67.90
CA ARG A 195 12.24 -28.91 68.48
C ARG A 195 11.65 -29.11 69.89
N LYS A 196 11.11 -28.07 70.54
CA LYS A 196 10.69 -28.14 71.95
C LYS A 196 9.21 -28.45 72.20
N ASN A 197 8.38 -28.62 71.16
CA ASN A 197 6.92 -28.77 71.34
C ASN A 197 6.37 -30.17 71.07
N SER A 198 7.20 -31.21 70.92
CA SER A 198 6.72 -32.59 70.65
C SER A 198 6.77 -33.56 71.84
N ASP A 199 7.23 -33.13 73.03
CA ASP A 199 7.36 -34.01 74.22
C ASP A 199 6.55 -33.47 75.43
N ARG A 200 5.26 -33.17 75.25
CA ARG A 200 4.39 -32.86 76.39
C ARG A 200 3.00 -33.46 76.28
#